data_AF-A0A2V5MMU3-F1
#
_entry.id   AF-A0A2V5MMU3-F1
#
_cell.length_a   1.000
_cell.length_b   1.000
_cell.length_c   1.000
_cell.angle_alpha   90.00
_cell.angle_beta   90.00
_cell.angle_gamma   90.00
#
_symmetry.space_group_name_H-M   'P 1'
#
loop_
_entity.id
_entity.type
_entity.pdbx_description
1 polymer ?
#
loop_
_entity_poly.entity_id
_entity_poly.type
_entity_poly.pdbx_seq_one_letter_code
_entity_poly.pdbx_strand_id
1 'polypeptide(L)'
;MPTGDGDTIKKALEGVWKLAPSELPMIPGCENAPESWRRIAALHRELSRLCGNGIYFLSYRDAAKAYDGLSHQSAYTITFALARLGVIKIVRIGDVRPNGRASEFRYLLSETENRVEEDAGFEL
;
A
#
# COMPACT_ATOMS: atom_id res chain seq x y z
N MET A 1 -17.07 8.29 15.05
CA MET A 1 -16.64 8.05 13.66
C MET A 1 -15.50 7.07 13.74
N PRO A 2 -15.52 5.89 13.11
CA PRO A 2 -14.36 5.01 13.14
C PRO A 2 -13.33 5.63 12.19
N THR A 3 -12.53 6.55 12.72
CA THR A 3 -11.16 6.75 12.25
C THR A 3 -10.58 5.35 12.16
N GLY A 4 -10.09 4.90 11.01
CA GLY A 4 -9.44 3.58 10.91
C GLY A 4 -8.53 3.42 12.12
N ASP A 5 -8.83 2.44 12.97
CA ASP A 5 -8.33 2.42 14.34
C ASP A 5 -6.82 2.63 14.31
N GLY A 6 -6.30 3.57 15.09
CA GLY A 6 -4.86 3.85 15.11
C GLY A 6 -4.03 2.57 15.37
N ASP A 7 -4.65 1.59 16.04
CA ASP A 7 -4.15 0.24 16.22
C ASP A 7 -4.00 -0.56 14.91
N THR A 8 -4.96 -0.47 13.98
CA THR A 8 -4.88 -1.10 12.64
C THR A 8 -3.73 -0.52 11.83
N ILE A 9 -3.56 0.81 11.82
CA ILE A 9 -2.47 1.47 11.10
C ILE A 9 -1.12 1.06 11.72
N LYS A 10 -1.02 1.04 13.05
CA LYS A 10 0.19 0.60 13.75
C LYS A 10 0.53 -0.85 13.42
N LYS A 11 -0.43 -1.77 13.47
CA LYS A 11 -0.26 -3.18 13.10
C LYS A 11 0.17 -3.35 11.65
N ALA A 12 -0.43 -2.58 10.73
CA ALA A 12 -0.04 -2.61 9.32
C ALA A 12 1.39 -2.12 9.12
N LEU A 13 1.80 -1.03 9.78
CA LEU A 13 3.17 -0.54 9.76
C LEU A 13 4.14 -1.58 10.31
N GLU A 14 3.88 -2.15 11.49
CA GLU A 14 4.71 -3.21 12.05
C GLU A 14 4.83 -4.41 11.11
N GLY A 15 3.76 -4.78 10.42
CA GLY A 15 3.77 -5.80 9.37
C GLY A 15 4.71 -5.41 8.23
N VAL A 16 4.59 -4.19 7.70
CA VAL A 16 5.44 -3.68 6.62
C VAL A 16 6.90 -3.68 7.02
N TRP A 17 7.26 -3.24 8.23
CA TRP A 17 8.64 -3.17 8.70
C TRP A 17 9.29 -4.55 8.89
N LYS A 18 8.49 -5.60 9.13
CA LYS A 18 8.98 -6.98 9.24
C LYS A 18 9.26 -7.64 7.89
N LEU A 19 8.67 -7.13 6.80
CA LEU A 19 8.89 -7.68 5.46
C LEU A 19 10.32 -7.44 5.00
N ALA A 20 10.93 -8.49 4.46
CA ALA A 20 12.15 -8.39 3.68
C ALA A 20 11.86 -7.70 2.33
N PRO A 21 12.85 -7.05 1.68
CA PRO A 21 12.66 -6.40 0.38
C PRO A 21 12.11 -7.33 -0.71
N SER A 22 12.36 -8.64 -0.62
CA SER A 22 11.83 -9.66 -1.53
C SER A 22 10.36 -10.01 -1.33
N GLU A 23 9.79 -9.69 -0.15
CA GLU A 23 8.38 -9.95 0.18
C GLU A 23 7.46 -8.74 -0.10
N LEU A 24 8.09 -7.62 -0.46
CA LEU A 24 7.38 -6.42 -0.86
C LEU A 24 6.70 -6.63 -2.22
N PRO A 25 5.50 -6.10 -2.42
CA PRO A 25 4.78 -6.26 -3.68
C PRO A 25 5.57 -5.64 -4.84
N MET A 26 5.60 -6.35 -5.96
CA MET A 26 6.08 -5.83 -7.23
C MET A 26 5.09 -4.77 -7.74
N ILE A 27 5.62 -3.71 -8.34
CA ILE A 27 4.80 -2.63 -8.90
C ILE A 27 4.74 -2.85 -10.42
N PRO A 28 3.55 -3.12 -10.98
CA PRO A 28 3.38 -3.31 -12.42
C PRO A 28 3.92 -2.12 -13.21
N GLY A 29 4.63 -2.40 -14.29
CA GLY A 29 5.26 -1.37 -15.13
C GLY A 29 6.46 -0.66 -14.49
N CYS A 30 6.89 -1.08 -13.30
CA CYS A 30 8.05 -0.52 -12.60
C CYS A 30 8.80 -1.61 -11.81
N GLU A 31 9.46 -2.53 -12.51
CA GLU A 31 10.20 -3.67 -11.93
C GLU A 31 11.29 -3.21 -10.94
N ASN A 32 11.95 -2.09 -11.24
CA ASN A 32 12.98 -1.50 -10.38
C ASN A 32 12.43 -0.40 -9.46
N ALA A 33 11.16 -0.49 -9.06
CA ALA A 33 10.56 0.52 -8.20
C ALA A 33 11.37 0.69 -6.89
N PRO A 34 11.60 1.95 -6.45
CA PRO A 34 12.28 2.22 -5.19
C PRO A 34 11.63 1.49 -4.02
N GLU A 35 12.42 1.11 -3.03
CA GLU A 35 11.90 0.41 -1.85
C GLU A 35 10.80 1.22 -1.15
N SER A 36 10.91 2.55 -1.11
CA SER A 36 9.89 3.44 -0.56
C SER A 36 8.52 3.28 -1.24
N TRP A 37 8.49 3.06 -2.55
CA TRP A 37 7.25 2.80 -3.30
C TRP A 37 6.69 1.43 -2.92
N ARG A 38 7.54 0.42 -2.90
CA ARG A 38 7.17 -0.96 -2.56
C ARG A 38 6.69 -1.09 -1.12
N ARG A 39 7.27 -0.33 -0.17
CA ARG A 39 6.83 -0.25 1.23
C ARG A 39 5.47 0.43 1.37
N ILE A 40 5.20 1.50 0.62
CA ILE A 40 3.86 2.11 0.60
C ILE A 40 2.84 1.13 0.01
N ALA A 41 3.17 0.46 -1.10
CA ALA A 41 2.30 -0.56 -1.67
C ALA A 41 2.04 -1.72 -0.68
N ALA A 42 3.06 -2.16 0.06
CA ALA A 42 2.92 -3.14 1.13
C ALA A 42 2.00 -2.65 2.26
N LEU A 43 2.09 -1.37 2.66
CA LEU A 43 1.19 -0.78 3.65
C LEU A 43 -0.27 -0.84 3.20
N HIS A 44 -0.52 -0.50 1.94
CA HIS A 44 -1.85 -0.62 1.34
C HIS A 44 -2.36 -2.07 1.31
N ARG A 45 -1.47 -3.04 1.03
CA ARG A 45 -1.77 -4.49 1.10
C ARG A 45 -2.15 -4.92 2.51
N GLU A 46 -1.33 -4.59 3.51
CA GLU A 46 -1.58 -4.98 4.91
C GLU A 46 -2.85 -4.33 5.47
N LEU A 47 -3.11 -3.06 5.16
CA LEU A 47 -4.35 -2.39 5.56
C LEU A 47 -5.58 -3.06 4.93
N SER A 48 -5.50 -3.39 3.64
CA SER A 48 -6.55 -4.15 2.96
C SER A 48 -6.80 -5.47 3.68
N ARG A 49 -5.76 -6.24 3.96
CA ARG A 49 -5.84 -7.54 4.65
C ARG A 49 -6.47 -7.43 6.03
N LEU A 50 -6.04 -6.46 6.84
CA LEU A 50 -6.58 -6.20 8.18
C LEU A 50 -8.04 -5.71 8.15
N CYS A 51 -8.46 -5.06 7.06
CA CYS A 51 -9.83 -4.64 6.82
C CYS A 51 -10.66 -5.65 6.00
N GLY A 52 -10.25 -6.93 5.95
CA GLY A 52 -11.01 -7.99 5.28
C GLY A 52 -11.05 -7.86 3.76
N ASN A 53 -9.97 -7.38 3.15
CA ASN A 53 -9.81 -7.08 1.72
C ASN A 53 -10.80 -6.04 1.17
N GLY A 54 -11.29 -5.17 2.06
CA GLY A 54 -12.26 -4.12 1.77
C GLY A 54 -11.65 -2.73 1.56
N ILE A 55 -12.49 -1.72 1.76
CA ILE A 55 -12.09 -0.31 1.78
C ILE A 55 -11.43 -0.01 3.12
N TYR A 56 -10.32 0.72 3.10
CA TYR A 56 -9.60 1.15 4.30
C TYR A 56 -9.24 2.63 4.24
N PHE A 57 -8.90 3.18 5.40
CA PHE A 57 -8.57 4.59 5.58
C PHE A 57 -7.07 4.75 5.77
N LEU A 58 -6.48 5.74 5.12
CA LEU A 58 -5.07 6.08 5.32
C LEU A 58 -4.85 7.58 5.15
N SER A 59 -4.14 8.19 6.10
CA SER A 59 -3.65 9.56 5.94
C SER A 59 -2.28 9.54 5.25
N TYR A 60 -1.94 10.58 4.47
CA TYR A 60 -0.61 10.68 3.86
C TYR A 60 0.52 10.85 4.90
N ARG A 61 0.19 11.32 6.11
CA ARG A 61 1.14 11.37 7.23
C ARG A 61 1.45 9.99 7.77
N ASP A 62 0.48 9.09 7.82
CA ASP A 62 0.69 7.71 8.23
C ASP A 62 1.35 6.89 7.12
N ALA A 63 0.99 7.16 5.85
CA ALA A 63 1.65 6.55 4.70
C ALA A 63 3.16 6.85 4.68
N ALA A 64 3.55 8.07 5.06
CA ALA A 64 4.95 8.46 5.16
C ALA A 64 5.75 7.62 6.17
N LYS A 65 5.10 7.02 7.18
CA LYS A 65 5.75 6.17 8.18
C LYS A 65 6.13 4.77 7.66
N ALA A 66 5.73 4.43 6.44
CA ALA A 66 6.10 3.17 5.80
C ALA A 66 7.60 3.09 5.43
N TYR A 67 8.29 4.23 5.38
CA TYR A 67 9.70 4.30 5.02
C TYR A 67 10.39 5.50 5.68
N ASP A 68 11.56 5.29 6.26
CA ASP A 68 12.32 6.37 6.91
C ASP A 68 12.76 7.44 5.92
N GLY A 69 12.68 8.71 6.36
CA GLY A 69 13.02 9.86 5.52
C GLY A 69 11.97 10.25 4.48
N LEU A 70 10.81 9.58 4.44
CA LEU A 70 9.74 9.93 3.52
C LEU A 70 8.90 11.10 4.05
N SER A 71 8.75 12.16 3.25
CA SER A 71 7.84 13.26 3.59
C SER A 71 6.38 12.90 3.27
N HIS A 72 5.42 13.57 3.91
CA HIS A 72 4.00 13.38 3.58
C HIS A 72 3.66 13.80 2.13
N GLN A 73 4.39 14.76 1.56
CA GLN A 73 4.22 15.16 0.16
C GLN A 73 4.73 14.08 -0.79
N SER A 74 5.89 13.49 -0.47
CA SER A 74 6.43 12.35 -1.21
C SER A 74 5.49 11.16 -1.14
N ALA A 75 4.94 10.85 0.04
CA ALA A 75 3.97 9.77 0.22
C ALA A 75 2.71 10.02 -0.62
N TYR A 76 2.18 11.25 -0.65
CA TYR A 76 1.07 11.63 -1.53
C TYR A 76 1.38 11.35 -3.01
N THR A 77 2.54 11.81 -3.50
CA THR A 77 2.97 11.61 -4.89
C THR A 77 3.10 10.12 -5.24
N ILE A 78 3.70 9.33 -4.35
CA ILE A 78 3.85 7.89 -4.53
C ILE A 78 2.49 7.19 -4.55
N THR A 79 1.62 7.47 -3.57
CA THR A 79 0.26 6.91 -3.53
C THR A 79 -0.51 7.25 -4.81
N PHE A 80 -0.37 8.45 -5.35
CA PHE A 80 -0.99 8.82 -6.62
C PHE A 80 -0.41 8.04 -7.80
N ALA A 81 0.91 7.85 -7.85
CA ALA A 81 1.54 7.02 -8.87
C ALA A 81 1.08 5.56 -8.80
N LEU A 82 0.99 4.97 -7.60
CA LEU A 82 0.45 3.63 -7.38
C LEU A 82 -1.00 3.50 -7.86
N ALA A 83 -1.81 4.54 -7.68
CA ALA A 83 -3.18 4.56 -8.18
C ALA A 83 -3.23 4.56 -9.72
N ARG A 84 -2.33 5.32 -10.37
CA ARG A 84 -2.21 5.33 -11.84
C ARG A 84 -1.72 4.00 -12.40
N LEU A 85 -0.89 3.28 -11.66
CA LEU A 85 -0.35 1.97 -12.02
C LEU A 85 -1.31 0.82 -11.68
N GLY A 86 -2.50 1.11 -11.16
CA GLY A 86 -3.50 0.09 -10.84
C GLY A 86 -3.18 -0.76 -9.62
N VAL A 87 -2.22 -0.36 -8.78
CA VAL A 87 -1.91 -1.07 -7.52
C VAL A 87 -2.99 -0.80 -6.47
N ILE A 88 -3.55 0.41 -6.48
CA ILE A 88 -4.62 0.84 -5.57
C ILE A 88 -5.69 1.65 -6.31
N LYS A 89 -6.88 1.73 -5.72
CA LYS A 89 -7.93 2.66 -6.13
C LYS A 89 -8.14 3.69 -5.02
N ILE A 90 -8.14 4.97 -5.40
CA ILE A 90 -8.59 6.06 -4.52
C ILE A 90 -10.12 6.07 -4.57
N VAL A 91 -10.76 5.69 -3.47
CA VAL A 91 -12.23 5.64 -3.35
C VAL A 91 -12.77 7.02 -2.99
N ARG A 92 -12.13 7.69 -2.03
CA ARG A 92 -12.43 9.07 -1.66
C ARG A 92 -11.16 9.78 -1.24
N ILE A 93 -10.95 11.00 -1.73
CA ILE A 93 -9.89 11.88 -1.22
C ILE A 93 -10.39 12.50 0.10
N GLY A 94 -9.55 12.45 1.12
CA GLY A 94 -9.80 13.06 2.43
C GLY A 94 -9.61 14.58 2.44
N ASP A 95 -10.02 15.21 3.53
CA ASP A 95 -9.92 16.67 3.71
C ASP A 95 -8.81 17.05 4.71
N VAL A 96 -8.07 18.13 4.42
CA VAL A 96 -6.93 18.59 5.23
C VAL A 96 -7.36 19.42 6.47
N ARG A 97 -8.66 19.70 6.62
CA ARG A 97 -9.20 20.55 7.68
C ARG A 97 -9.00 19.92 9.07
N PRO A 98 -9.00 20.71 10.17
CA PRO A 98 -9.12 20.16 11.52
C PRO A 98 -10.40 19.28 11.60
N ASN A 99 -10.27 18.03 12.04
CA ASN A 99 -11.31 16.98 11.98
C ASN A 99 -11.68 16.51 10.56
N GLY A 100 -10.83 16.78 9.57
CA GLY A 100 -10.97 16.28 8.21
C GLY A 100 -10.92 14.75 8.17
N ARG A 101 -11.60 14.18 7.17
CA ARG A 101 -11.66 12.72 7.02
C ARG A 101 -10.41 12.22 6.31
N ALA A 102 -9.92 11.05 6.70
CA ALA A 102 -8.87 10.35 5.96
C ALA A 102 -9.35 9.97 4.55
N SER A 103 -8.39 9.80 3.64
CA SER A 103 -8.64 9.26 2.31
C SER A 103 -9.01 7.77 2.43
N GLU A 104 -9.94 7.34 1.57
CA GLU A 104 -10.41 5.97 1.46
C GLU A 104 -9.77 5.33 0.24
N PHE A 105 -9.25 4.12 0.42
CA PHE A 105 -8.57 3.38 -0.63
C PHE A 105 -9.04 1.93 -0.69
N ARG A 106 -8.77 1.30 -1.82
CA ARG A 106 -8.90 -0.14 -2.01
C ARG A 106 -7.63 -0.67 -2.67
N TYR A 107 -7.09 -1.78 -2.18
CA TYR A 107 -5.97 -2.46 -2.82
C TYR A 107 -6.48 -3.30 -3.99
N LEU A 108 -5.73 -3.33 -5.09
CA LEU A 108 -6.18 -3.94 -6.35
C LEU A 108 -5.37 -5.14 -6.79
N LEU A 109 -4.10 -5.28 -6.38
CA LEU A 109 -3.30 -6.45 -6.74
C LEU A 109 -3.86 -7.69 -6.05
N SER A 110 -3.99 -8.77 -6.80
CA SER A 110 -4.32 -10.08 -6.25
C SER A 110 -3.12 -10.60 -5.45
N GLU A 111 -3.34 -11.31 -4.34
CA GLU A 111 -2.27 -12.05 -3.65
C GLU A 111 -1.53 -13.03 -4.59
N THR A 112 -2.14 -13.38 -5.73
CA THR A 112 -1.63 -14.32 -6.73
C THR A 112 -0.51 -13.77 -7.63
N GLU A 113 -0.31 -12.45 -7.76
CA GLU A 113 0.72 -11.88 -8.67
C GLU A 113 2.16 -12.01 -8.13
N ASN A 114 2.36 -12.61 -6.95
CA ASN A 114 3.69 -12.92 -6.40
C ASN A 114 4.19 -14.35 -6.74
N ARG A 115 3.43 -15.14 -7.50
CA ARG A 115 4.00 -16.35 -8.12
C ARG A 115 4.65 -15.95 -9.43
N VAL A 116 5.96 -15.74 -9.39
CA VAL A 116 6.78 -16.00 -10.58
C VAL A 116 6.40 -17.40 -11.03
N GLU A 117 5.79 -17.52 -12.21
CA GLU A 117 5.60 -18.82 -12.85
C GLU A 117 7.01 -19.39 -13.04
N GLU A 118 7.44 -20.28 -12.15
CA GLU A 118 8.55 -21.18 -12.43
C GLU A 118 8.08 -22.08 -13.57
N ASP A 119 8.57 -21.74 -14.76
CA ASP A 119 8.84 -22.58 -15.92
C ASP A 119 8.47 -24.06 -15.73
N ALA A 120 7.22 -24.40 -15.98
CA ALA A 120 6.83 -25.78 -16.24
C ALA A 120 6.99 -26.06 -17.72
N GLY A 121 8.24 -26.27 -18.14
CA GLY A 121 8.54 -27.00 -19.35
C GLY A 121 7.84 -28.36 -19.30
N PHE A 122 6.86 -28.56 -20.17
CA PHE A 122 6.38 -29.88 -20.53
C PHE A 122 6.78 -30.15 -21.97
N GLU A 123 7.88 -30.88 -22.13
CA GLU A 123 8.08 -31.73 -23.30
C GLU A 123 6.98 -32.80 -23.33
N LEU A 124 6.34 -32.96 -24.48
CA LEU A 124 5.85 -34.24 -25.01
C LEU A 124 5.74 -34.13 -26.54
#